data_AF-A0A7D4BZ33-F1
#
_entry.id   AF-A0A7D4BZ33-F1
#
_cell.length_a   1.000
_cell.length_b   1.000
_cell.length_c   1.000
_cell.angle_alpha   90.00
_cell.angle_beta   90.00
_cell.angle_gamma   90.00
#
_symmetry.space_group_name_H-M   'P 1'
#
loop_
_entity.id
_entity.type
_entity.pdbx_description
1 polymer ?
#
loop_
_entity_poly.entity_id
_entity_poly.type
_entity_poly.pdbx_seq_one_letter_code
_entity_poly.pdbx_strand_id
1 'polypeptide(L)'
;MFGLVDANNFYVSCERVFQPRYEKRPVVVLSSNDGNVVSRSAEVKALGVPMGAPYFEVRELLRANYTAVFSSNYALYGSMSARVMYCLAQRVPAMEIYSIDEAFLDLHGLERHLTPYLGRLDDLAQTLRTDVKRRTGIPTCVGVAPTKTLAKLANRLAKKRPDLDGVLYLDSAERRAWALKQVAVGDVWGIGRQYAQKLTAAGIDSAADLARVSDAWARKYLGGVMGARLVQELQGRPCAGLHPSEDGTLSRQSLSCSRTFGRPLSAFSDVLAAVAAFLSRTAEKLRAQGDSTHVLTVYISKNRFAADVLPPFSRSATLTLPAGPTADTTVLLGYARALLSRIWEPGTAYHKAGVVLDGLEPPGTGQQLDLFAPATAPLVLPQKPALVTRRLGLMASIDALNERFGRGTVRVATAVPAPGPFTPAGRGNRPPWEGKAHWRSPAFTTRLEDLLLVN
;
A
#
# COMPACT_ATOMS: atom_id res chain seq x y z
N MET A 1 -17.03 4.35 21.18
CA MET A 1 -17.40 3.84 19.84
C MET A 1 -16.23 4.09 18.90
N PHE A 2 -16.14 3.35 17.80
CA PHE A 2 -15.23 3.63 16.68
C PHE A 2 -16.06 4.07 15.48
N GLY A 3 -15.55 5.04 14.72
CA GLY A 3 -16.01 5.34 13.37
C GLY A 3 -15.06 4.74 12.34
N LEU A 4 -15.56 4.26 11.22
CA LEU A 4 -14.76 3.96 10.03
C LEU A 4 -15.30 4.78 8.86
N VAL A 5 -14.49 5.70 8.38
CA VAL A 5 -14.75 6.42 7.13
C VAL A 5 -13.98 5.73 6.02
N ASP A 6 -14.65 5.48 4.90
CA ASP A 6 -14.08 4.80 3.75
C ASP A 6 -14.56 5.47 2.45
N ALA A 7 -13.62 5.87 1.61
CA ALA A 7 -13.90 6.52 0.34
C ALA A 7 -14.38 5.54 -0.74
N ASN A 8 -15.50 5.85 -1.35
CA ASN A 8 -16.09 5.01 -2.38
C ASN A 8 -15.26 5.07 -3.66
N ASN A 9 -14.94 3.88 -4.20
CA ASN A 9 -14.23 3.70 -5.47
C ASN A 9 -13.05 4.68 -5.63
N PHE A 10 -12.24 4.82 -4.58
CA PHE A 10 -11.41 5.99 -4.34
C PHE A 10 -10.61 6.50 -5.55
N TYR A 11 -9.84 5.65 -6.23
CA TYR A 11 -9.07 6.10 -7.41
C TYR A 11 -9.96 6.58 -8.57
N VAL A 12 -11.10 5.92 -8.82
CA VAL A 12 -12.08 6.40 -9.81
C VAL A 12 -12.67 7.74 -9.38
N SER A 13 -12.97 7.89 -8.09
CA SER A 13 -13.48 9.15 -7.54
C SER A 13 -12.45 10.28 -7.70
N CYS A 14 -11.16 10.02 -7.46
CA CYS A 14 -10.08 10.99 -7.72
C CYS A 14 -10.06 11.46 -9.18
N GLU A 15 -10.21 10.53 -10.14
CA GLU A 15 -10.28 10.89 -11.56
C GLU A 15 -11.53 11.72 -11.90
N ARG A 16 -12.69 11.36 -11.33
CA ARG A 16 -13.97 12.07 -11.55
C ARG A 16 -13.96 13.50 -11.00
N VAL A 17 -13.30 13.75 -9.88
CA VAL A 17 -13.21 15.10 -9.26
C VAL A 17 -12.68 16.14 -10.25
N PHE A 18 -11.67 15.77 -11.04
CA PHE A 18 -11.06 16.66 -12.03
C PHE A 18 -11.63 16.48 -13.44
N GLN A 19 -12.47 15.47 -13.65
CA GLN A 19 -13.09 15.18 -14.94
C GLN A 19 -14.57 14.84 -14.78
N PRO A 20 -15.43 15.83 -14.45
CA PRO A 20 -16.85 15.60 -14.15
C PRO A 20 -17.64 14.94 -15.28
N ARG A 21 -17.15 15.02 -16.52
CA ARG A 21 -17.69 14.30 -17.69
C ARG A 21 -17.77 12.78 -17.51
N TYR A 22 -17.11 12.21 -16.50
CA TYR A 22 -17.15 10.78 -16.18
C TYR A 22 -18.06 10.44 -14.99
N GLU A 23 -18.78 11.42 -14.44
CA GLU A 23 -19.79 11.15 -13.43
C GLU A 23 -20.90 10.27 -14.03
N LYS A 24 -21.35 9.26 -13.26
CA LYS A 24 -22.31 8.23 -13.72
C LYS A 24 -21.90 7.44 -14.98
N ARG A 25 -20.62 7.49 -15.40
CA ARG A 25 -20.09 6.72 -16.54
C ARG A 25 -19.17 5.58 -16.09
N PRO A 26 -19.08 4.48 -16.84
CA PRO A 26 -18.16 3.40 -16.51
C PRO A 26 -16.71 3.88 -16.58
N VAL A 27 -16.00 3.74 -15.45
CA VAL A 27 -14.58 4.06 -15.29
C VAL A 27 -13.86 2.94 -14.54
N VAL A 28 -12.63 2.63 -14.98
CA VAL A 28 -11.67 1.80 -14.25
C VAL A 28 -10.32 2.51 -14.10
N VAL A 29 -9.63 2.19 -13.01
CA VAL A 29 -8.21 2.52 -12.80
C VAL A 29 -7.41 1.23 -12.73
N LEU A 30 -6.32 1.17 -13.50
CA LEU A 30 -5.42 0.03 -13.58
C LEU A 30 -4.26 0.16 -12.58
N SER A 31 -3.66 -0.97 -12.22
CA SER A 31 -2.45 -1.04 -11.41
C SER A 31 -1.23 -0.48 -12.16
N SER A 32 -0.08 -0.46 -11.48
CA SER A 32 1.22 -0.33 -12.15
C SER A 32 1.33 -1.28 -13.35
N ASN A 33 1.99 -0.82 -14.42
CA ASN A 33 2.09 -1.50 -15.73
C ASN A 33 0.77 -1.70 -16.47
N ASP A 34 -0.30 -1.02 -16.06
CA ASP A 34 -1.64 -1.20 -16.62
C ASP A 34 -2.11 -2.67 -16.56
N GLY A 35 -1.67 -3.39 -15.51
CA GLY A 35 -1.78 -4.84 -15.40
C GLY A 35 -3.16 -5.33 -15.00
N ASN A 36 -3.69 -4.84 -13.88
CA ASN A 36 -4.96 -5.31 -13.29
C ASN A 36 -5.89 -4.14 -12.96
N VAL A 37 -7.21 -4.37 -12.96
CA VAL A 37 -8.21 -3.41 -12.49
C VAL A 37 -8.12 -3.30 -10.95
N VAL A 38 -7.68 -2.15 -10.43
CA VAL A 38 -7.51 -1.90 -8.98
C VAL A 38 -8.55 -0.96 -8.38
N SER A 39 -9.28 -0.22 -9.22
CA SER A 39 -10.48 0.50 -8.80
C SER A 39 -11.49 0.51 -9.94
N ARG A 40 -12.76 0.40 -9.60
CA ARG A 40 -13.87 0.30 -10.55
C ARG A 40 -15.09 1.04 -10.04
N SER A 41 -15.69 1.79 -10.95
CA SER A 41 -16.98 2.47 -10.80
C SER A 41 -18.12 1.47 -10.53
N ALA A 42 -19.25 1.92 -10.01
CA ALA A 42 -20.40 1.05 -9.73
C ALA A 42 -20.99 0.45 -11.02
N GLU A 43 -20.95 1.23 -12.09
CA GLU A 43 -21.32 0.91 -13.46
C GLU A 43 -20.49 -0.28 -13.97
N VAL A 44 -19.16 -0.26 -13.75
CA VAL A 44 -18.30 -1.39 -14.13
C VAL A 44 -18.50 -2.61 -13.24
N LYS A 45 -18.84 -2.43 -11.96
CA LYS A 45 -19.21 -3.56 -11.08
C LYS A 45 -20.47 -4.26 -11.61
N ALA A 46 -21.44 -3.51 -12.12
CA ALA A 46 -22.66 -4.05 -12.72
C ALA A 46 -22.39 -4.85 -14.01
N LEU A 47 -21.30 -4.54 -14.74
CA LEU A 47 -20.81 -5.34 -15.87
C LEU A 47 -20.13 -6.66 -15.44
N GLY A 48 -20.01 -6.94 -14.15
CA GLY A 48 -19.43 -8.19 -13.65
C GLY A 48 -17.90 -8.23 -13.59
N VAL A 49 -17.19 -7.17 -13.97
CA VAL A 49 -15.71 -7.12 -13.97
C VAL A 49 -15.16 -7.17 -12.54
N PRO A 50 -14.50 -8.25 -12.08
CA PRO A 50 -14.10 -8.40 -10.68
C PRO A 50 -12.94 -7.45 -10.27
N MET A 51 -12.76 -7.26 -8.96
CA MET A 51 -11.60 -6.51 -8.45
C MET A 51 -10.34 -7.34 -8.65
N GLY A 52 -9.26 -6.71 -9.14
CA GLY A 52 -8.00 -7.40 -9.42
C GLY A 52 -8.01 -8.20 -10.73
N ALA A 53 -9.05 -8.08 -11.56
CA ALA A 53 -9.10 -8.72 -12.87
C ALA A 53 -7.91 -8.26 -13.75
N PRO A 54 -7.19 -9.17 -14.42
CA PRO A 54 -6.20 -8.78 -15.42
C PRO A 54 -6.85 -7.97 -16.54
N TYR A 55 -6.28 -6.81 -16.85
CA TYR A 55 -6.87 -5.89 -17.82
C TYR A 55 -7.03 -6.53 -19.19
N PHE A 56 -6.07 -7.36 -19.61
CA PHE A 56 -6.11 -8.03 -20.91
C PHE A 56 -7.31 -8.97 -21.07
N GLU A 57 -7.81 -9.58 -19.98
CA GLU A 57 -8.97 -10.48 -20.02
C GLU A 57 -10.28 -9.71 -20.17
N VAL A 58 -10.36 -8.51 -19.60
CA VAL A 58 -11.59 -7.71 -19.55
C VAL A 58 -11.63 -6.57 -20.58
N ARG A 59 -10.53 -6.34 -21.31
CA ARG A 59 -10.36 -5.17 -22.20
C ARG A 59 -11.46 -5.03 -23.24
N GLU A 60 -11.84 -6.12 -23.91
CA GLU A 60 -12.85 -6.08 -24.96
C GLU A 60 -14.24 -5.78 -24.40
N LEU A 61 -14.58 -6.34 -23.23
CA LEU A 61 -15.82 -6.01 -22.51
C LEU A 61 -15.85 -4.53 -22.12
N LEU A 62 -14.75 -3.99 -21.59
CA LEU A 62 -14.65 -2.58 -21.21
C LEU A 62 -14.80 -1.65 -22.44
N ARG A 63 -14.18 -2.02 -23.56
CA ARG A 63 -14.24 -1.29 -24.83
C ARG A 63 -15.65 -1.28 -25.40
N ALA A 64 -16.32 -2.43 -25.43
CA ALA A 64 -17.70 -2.55 -25.90
C ALA A 64 -18.70 -1.69 -25.11
N ASN A 65 -18.39 -1.42 -23.84
CA ASN A 65 -19.20 -0.59 -22.95
C ASN A 65 -18.70 0.85 -22.81
N TYR A 66 -17.82 1.32 -23.72
CA TYR A 66 -17.26 2.68 -23.71
C TYR A 66 -16.68 3.10 -22.35
N THR A 67 -16.06 2.15 -21.64
CA THR A 67 -15.48 2.38 -20.32
C THR A 67 -14.22 3.22 -20.43
N ALA A 68 -14.13 4.29 -19.63
CA ALA A 68 -12.90 5.06 -19.51
C ALA A 68 -11.86 4.28 -18.69
N VAL A 69 -10.64 4.17 -19.21
CA VAL A 69 -9.54 3.42 -18.60
C VAL A 69 -8.44 4.40 -18.23
N PHE A 70 -8.00 4.38 -16.97
CA PHE A 70 -6.88 5.19 -16.50
C PHE A 70 -5.75 4.33 -15.93
N SER A 71 -4.51 4.74 -16.18
CA SER A 71 -3.34 4.19 -15.47
C SER A 71 -3.30 4.72 -14.04
N SER A 72 -2.64 4.00 -13.13
CA SER A 72 -2.47 4.47 -11.74
C SER A 72 -1.72 5.81 -11.66
N ASN A 73 -2.33 6.81 -11.00
CA ASN A 73 -1.73 8.11 -10.71
C ASN A 73 -1.53 8.30 -9.19
N TYR A 74 -0.59 7.55 -8.60
CA TYR A 74 -0.41 7.50 -7.14
C TYR A 74 -0.07 8.84 -6.46
N ALA A 75 0.55 9.78 -7.19
CA ALA A 75 0.83 11.12 -6.65
C ALA A 75 -0.47 11.91 -6.46
N LEU A 76 -1.34 11.92 -7.48
CA LEU A 76 -2.68 12.49 -7.39
C LEU A 76 -3.49 11.81 -6.28
N TYR A 77 -3.49 10.47 -6.24
CA TYR A 77 -4.28 9.72 -5.27
C TYR A 77 -3.81 9.97 -3.82
N GLY A 78 -2.50 10.03 -3.58
CA GLY A 78 -1.94 10.37 -2.28
C GLY A 78 -2.27 11.81 -1.86
N SER A 79 -2.20 12.76 -2.80
CA SER A 79 -2.58 14.15 -2.54
C SER A 79 -4.07 14.30 -2.18
N MET A 80 -4.96 13.60 -2.90
CA MET A 80 -6.39 13.60 -2.60
C MET A 80 -6.70 12.91 -1.27
N SER A 81 -6.00 11.81 -0.95
CA SER A 81 -6.11 11.13 0.33
C SER A 81 -5.75 12.06 1.48
N ALA A 82 -4.61 12.74 1.40
CA ALA A 82 -4.20 13.70 2.42
C ALA A 82 -5.26 14.79 2.67
N ARG A 83 -5.96 15.25 1.62
CA ARG A 83 -7.06 16.22 1.77
C ARG A 83 -8.28 15.62 2.48
N VAL A 84 -8.65 14.37 2.17
CA VAL A 84 -9.73 13.65 2.87
C VAL A 84 -9.37 13.48 4.34
N MET A 85 -8.18 12.96 4.64
CA MET A 85 -7.71 12.74 6.01
C MET A 85 -7.62 14.04 6.79
N TYR A 86 -7.14 15.12 6.16
CA TYR A 86 -7.14 16.45 6.77
C TYR A 86 -8.55 16.90 7.15
N CYS A 87 -9.55 16.74 6.26
CA CYS A 87 -10.94 17.10 6.56
C CYS A 87 -11.51 16.32 7.76
N LEU A 88 -11.18 15.03 7.88
CA LEU A 88 -11.61 14.19 8.99
C LEU A 88 -10.95 14.60 10.31
N ALA A 89 -9.65 14.84 10.30
CA ALA A 89 -8.86 15.21 11.48
C ALA A 89 -9.36 16.51 12.15
N GLN A 90 -10.01 17.41 11.42
CA GLN A 90 -10.57 18.65 11.97
C GLN A 90 -11.83 18.44 12.82
N ARG A 91 -12.42 17.25 12.79
CA ARG A 91 -13.76 16.98 13.33
C ARG A 91 -13.79 15.88 14.39
N VAL A 92 -12.67 15.20 14.62
CA VAL A 92 -12.56 14.13 15.62
C VAL A 92 -11.34 14.30 16.52
N PRO A 93 -11.38 13.82 17.77
CA PRO A 93 -10.26 13.95 18.70
C PRO A 93 -8.99 13.25 18.22
N ALA A 94 -9.16 12.05 17.63
CA ALA A 94 -8.07 11.25 17.12
C ALA A 94 -8.55 10.39 15.94
N MET A 95 -7.63 10.05 15.05
CA MET A 95 -7.86 9.10 13.97
C MET A 95 -6.62 8.24 13.72
N GLU A 96 -6.86 7.05 13.20
CA GLU A 96 -5.87 6.14 12.65
C GLU A 96 -6.12 6.04 11.15
N ILE A 97 -5.17 6.53 10.35
CA ILE A 97 -5.17 6.30 8.90
C ILE A 97 -4.81 4.84 8.67
N TYR A 98 -5.80 4.05 8.24
CA TYR A 98 -5.68 2.61 8.02
C TYR A 98 -5.23 2.28 6.59
N SER A 99 -5.66 3.09 5.62
CA SER A 99 -5.22 2.99 4.23
C SER A 99 -5.30 4.37 3.56
N ILE A 100 -4.98 4.42 2.26
CA ILE A 100 -5.10 5.64 1.45
C ILE A 100 -6.55 6.17 1.38
N ASP A 101 -7.54 5.31 1.58
CA ASP A 101 -8.98 5.61 1.45
C ASP A 101 -9.79 5.33 2.72
N GLU A 102 -9.17 4.79 3.77
CA GLU A 102 -9.84 4.41 5.01
C GLU A 102 -9.18 5.00 6.26
N ALA A 103 -10.00 5.49 7.20
CA ALA A 103 -9.55 5.91 8.51
C ALA A 103 -10.50 5.45 9.61
N PHE A 104 -9.93 4.92 10.71
CA PHE A 104 -10.66 4.71 11.95
C PHE A 104 -10.66 6.01 12.77
N LEU A 105 -11.80 6.36 13.33
CA LEU A 105 -12.00 7.55 14.14
C LEU A 105 -12.23 7.14 15.60
N ASP A 106 -11.60 7.85 16.53
CA ASP A 106 -11.95 7.74 17.93
C ASP A 106 -13.23 8.50 18.21
N LEU A 107 -14.31 7.76 18.49
CA LEU A 107 -15.60 8.31 18.91
C LEU A 107 -15.91 7.90 20.36
N HIS A 108 -14.91 7.48 21.12
CA HIS A 108 -15.08 7.17 22.53
C HIS A 108 -15.43 8.45 23.32
N GLY A 109 -16.37 8.35 24.26
CA GLY A 109 -16.77 9.46 25.13
C GLY A 109 -17.59 10.58 24.46
N LEU A 110 -17.59 10.72 23.13
CA LEU A 110 -18.31 11.80 22.43
C LEU A 110 -19.81 11.81 22.76
N GLU A 111 -20.44 10.64 22.82
CA GLU A 111 -21.88 10.53 23.17
C GLU A 111 -22.21 10.97 24.59
N ARG A 112 -21.24 10.87 25.51
CA ARG A 112 -21.46 11.21 26.91
C ARG A 112 -21.27 12.70 27.17
N HIS A 113 -20.39 13.35 26.42
CA HIS A 113 -19.92 14.69 26.73
C HIS A 113 -20.30 15.75 25.69
N LEU A 114 -20.61 15.34 24.46
CA LEU A 114 -20.74 16.26 23.33
C LEU A 114 -22.03 16.10 22.52
N THR A 115 -22.90 15.15 22.86
CA THR A 115 -24.23 14.98 22.23
C THR A 115 -25.04 16.27 22.13
N PRO A 116 -25.07 17.17 23.15
CA PRO A 116 -25.80 18.44 23.03
C PRO A 116 -25.28 19.38 21.93
N TYR A 117 -24.01 19.24 21.53
CA TYR A 117 -23.34 20.13 20.58
C TYR A 117 -23.11 19.49 19.20
N LEU A 118 -22.90 18.17 19.16
CA LEU A 118 -22.55 17.41 17.94
C LEU A 118 -23.71 16.55 17.42
N GLY A 119 -24.83 16.48 18.14
CA GLY A 119 -25.90 15.53 17.85
C GLY A 119 -25.51 14.10 18.20
N ARG A 120 -26.26 13.13 17.69
CA ARG A 120 -25.92 11.70 17.83
C ARG A 120 -24.74 11.37 16.92
N LEU A 121 -24.08 10.22 17.14
CA LEU A 121 -22.92 9.83 16.30
C LEU A 121 -23.27 9.60 14.83
N ASP A 122 -24.52 9.25 14.50
CA ASP A 122 -25.02 9.18 13.13
C ASP A 122 -25.11 10.57 12.47
N ASP A 123 -25.50 11.61 13.20
CA ASP A 123 -25.50 13.00 12.71
C ASP A 123 -24.07 13.49 12.42
N LEU A 124 -23.14 13.20 13.35
CA LEU A 124 -21.72 13.49 13.15
C LEU A 124 -21.17 12.75 11.93
N ALA A 125 -21.50 11.46 11.78
CA ALA A 125 -21.08 10.66 10.63
C ALA A 125 -21.61 11.22 9.30
N GLN A 126 -22.87 11.67 9.25
CA GLN A 126 -23.43 12.33 8.06
C GLN A 126 -22.75 13.66 7.76
N THR A 127 -22.44 14.44 8.80
CA THR A 127 -21.71 15.70 8.68
C THR A 127 -20.31 15.48 8.12
N LEU A 128 -19.58 14.48 8.64
CA LEU A 128 -18.24 14.11 8.14
C LEU A 128 -18.28 13.76 6.65
N ARG A 129 -19.21 12.89 6.24
CA ARG A 129 -19.39 12.50 4.84
C ARG A 129 -19.69 13.70 3.94
N THR A 130 -20.62 14.56 4.36
CA THR A 130 -21.02 15.75 3.62
C THR A 130 -19.87 16.75 3.49
N ASP A 131 -19.13 16.99 4.57
CA ASP A 131 -17.98 17.90 4.59
C ASP A 131 -16.85 17.39 3.70
N VAL A 132 -16.52 16.10 3.76
CA VAL A 132 -15.50 15.49 2.88
C VAL A 132 -15.91 15.64 1.43
N LYS A 133 -17.17 15.30 1.09
CA LYS A 133 -17.68 15.42 -0.29
C LYS A 133 -17.64 16.87 -0.77
N ARG A 134 -18.05 17.84 0.06
CA ARG A 134 -18.05 19.27 -0.29
C ARG A 134 -16.64 19.81 -0.55
N ARG A 135 -15.67 19.43 0.28
CA ARG A 135 -14.30 19.97 0.24
C ARG A 135 -13.39 19.27 -0.77
N THR A 136 -13.62 17.99 -1.03
CA THR A 136 -12.71 17.17 -1.84
C THR A 136 -13.38 16.59 -3.08
N GLY A 137 -14.71 16.60 -3.17
CA GLY A 137 -15.46 15.91 -4.21
C GLY A 137 -15.48 14.38 -4.05
N ILE A 138 -14.82 13.81 -3.04
CA ILE A 138 -14.75 12.37 -2.81
C ILE A 138 -15.96 11.89 -2.01
N PRO A 139 -16.77 10.94 -2.53
CA PRO A 139 -17.85 10.32 -1.76
C PRO A 139 -17.29 9.31 -0.75
N THR A 140 -17.86 9.28 0.45
CA THR A 140 -17.49 8.32 1.51
C THR A 140 -18.74 7.63 2.08
N CYS A 141 -18.51 6.50 2.74
CA CYS A 141 -19.46 5.90 3.66
C CYS A 141 -18.85 5.85 5.06
N VAL A 142 -19.71 5.80 6.09
CA VAL A 142 -19.29 5.76 7.50
C VAL A 142 -19.98 4.62 8.24
N GLY A 143 -19.20 3.77 8.88
CA GLY A 143 -19.69 2.76 9.82
C GLY A 143 -19.35 3.16 11.25
N VAL A 144 -20.31 3.17 12.16
CA VAL A 144 -20.08 3.48 13.58
C VAL A 144 -20.46 2.26 14.42
N ALA A 145 -19.55 1.78 15.26
CA ALA A 145 -19.81 0.59 16.08
C ALA A 145 -18.90 0.53 17.34
N PRO A 146 -19.17 -0.38 18.29
CA PRO A 146 -18.35 -0.52 19.51
C PRO A 146 -16.93 -1.04 19.27
N THR A 147 -16.69 -1.72 18.14
CA THR A 147 -15.42 -2.38 17.81
C THR A 147 -15.01 -2.05 16.37
N LYS A 148 -13.72 -2.12 16.06
CA LYS A 148 -13.23 -1.83 14.69
C LYS A 148 -13.80 -2.81 13.67
N THR A 149 -13.90 -4.08 14.04
CA THR A 149 -14.46 -5.12 13.17
C THR A 149 -15.93 -4.83 12.83
N LEU A 150 -16.72 -4.46 13.84
CA LEU A 150 -18.11 -4.08 13.61
C LEU A 150 -18.24 -2.76 12.83
N ALA A 151 -17.31 -1.81 13.00
CA ALA A 151 -17.29 -0.57 12.22
C ALA A 151 -17.03 -0.85 10.72
N LYS A 152 -16.10 -1.77 10.39
CA LYS A 152 -15.90 -2.27 9.02
C LYS A 152 -17.13 -2.98 8.47
N LEU A 153 -17.77 -3.82 9.29
CA LEU A 153 -19.00 -4.49 8.92
C LEU A 153 -20.13 -3.48 8.63
N ALA A 154 -20.29 -2.48 9.50
CA ALA A 154 -21.29 -1.44 9.34
C ALA A 154 -21.07 -0.62 8.06
N ASN A 155 -19.83 -0.19 7.81
CA ASN A 155 -19.46 0.54 6.60
C ASN A 155 -19.74 -0.28 5.32
N ARG A 156 -19.43 -1.58 5.34
CA ARG A 156 -19.75 -2.48 4.22
C ARG A 156 -21.24 -2.48 3.89
N LEU A 157 -22.10 -2.55 4.91
CA LEU A 157 -23.55 -2.49 4.71
C LEU A 157 -23.98 -1.13 4.20
N ALA A 158 -23.47 -0.04 4.79
CA ALA A 158 -23.74 1.33 4.35
C ALA A 158 -23.39 1.56 2.86
N LYS A 159 -22.32 0.93 2.36
CA LYS A 159 -21.94 0.96 0.93
C LYS A 159 -22.85 0.16 0.01
N LYS A 160 -23.40 -0.96 0.50
CA LYS A 160 -24.21 -1.89 -0.31
C LYS A 160 -25.70 -1.55 -0.30
N ARG A 161 -26.14 -0.79 0.68
CA ARG A 161 -27.55 -0.49 0.94
C ARG A 161 -27.81 1.02 0.77
N PRO A 162 -28.32 1.45 -0.40
CA PRO A 162 -28.63 2.86 -0.65
C PRO A 162 -29.63 3.45 0.35
N ASP A 163 -30.50 2.61 0.92
CA ASP A 163 -31.48 2.99 1.95
C ASP A 163 -30.85 3.46 3.28
N LEU A 164 -29.55 3.18 3.50
CA LEU A 164 -28.82 3.64 4.68
C LEU A 164 -28.14 5.00 4.47
N ASP A 165 -28.29 5.64 3.30
CA ASP A 165 -27.65 6.91 2.92
C ASP A 165 -26.17 7.00 3.33
N GLY A 166 -25.42 5.92 3.12
CA GLY A 166 -23.99 5.87 3.36
C GLY A 166 -23.55 5.92 4.82
N VAL A 167 -24.45 5.84 5.80
CA VAL A 167 -24.10 5.78 7.24
C VAL A 167 -24.83 4.63 7.92
N LEU A 168 -24.11 3.82 8.70
CA LEU A 168 -24.71 2.82 9.58
C LEU A 168 -24.12 2.88 10.97
N TYR A 169 -24.99 3.16 11.95
CA TYR A 169 -24.64 3.18 13.36
C TYR A 169 -25.18 1.91 14.08
N LEU A 170 -24.31 1.17 14.77
CA LEU A 170 -24.62 -0.05 15.52
C LEU A 170 -24.58 0.17 17.04
N ASP A 171 -25.46 1.04 17.55
CA ASP A 171 -25.57 1.40 18.99
C ASP A 171 -26.06 0.27 19.90
N SER A 172 -26.96 -0.57 19.38
CA SER A 172 -27.75 -1.53 20.16
C SER A 172 -27.43 -2.98 19.81
N ALA A 173 -27.75 -3.91 20.72
CA ALA A 173 -27.52 -5.33 20.50
C ALA A 173 -28.37 -5.87 19.34
N GLU A 174 -29.58 -5.34 19.19
CA GLU A 174 -30.54 -5.64 18.14
C GLU A 174 -29.99 -5.25 16.77
N ARG A 175 -29.48 -4.02 16.63
CA ARG A 175 -28.86 -3.55 15.38
C ARG A 175 -27.60 -4.34 15.04
N ARG A 176 -26.76 -4.67 16.03
CA ARG A 176 -25.59 -5.53 15.82
C ARG A 176 -26.00 -6.92 15.33
N ALA A 177 -26.98 -7.56 15.99
CA ALA A 177 -27.47 -8.88 15.61
C ALA A 177 -28.09 -8.87 14.21
N TRP A 178 -28.84 -7.82 13.86
CA TRP A 178 -29.33 -7.63 12.49
C TRP A 178 -28.19 -7.53 11.49
N ALA A 179 -27.19 -6.68 11.75
CA ALA A 179 -26.08 -6.43 10.83
C ALA A 179 -25.24 -7.69 10.59
N LEU A 180 -24.97 -8.47 11.64
CA LEU A 180 -24.22 -9.73 11.55
C LEU A 180 -24.90 -10.77 10.65
N LYS A 181 -26.24 -10.80 10.63
CA LYS A 181 -27.00 -11.73 9.75
C LYS A 181 -26.92 -11.35 8.27
N GLN A 182 -26.59 -10.10 7.94
CA GLN A 182 -26.54 -9.62 6.56
C GLN A 182 -25.20 -9.90 5.85
N VAL A 183 -24.20 -10.41 6.58
CA VAL A 183 -22.83 -10.53 6.08
C VAL A 183 -22.39 -11.99 6.11
N ALA A 184 -22.02 -12.50 4.93
CA ALA A 184 -21.43 -13.83 4.79
C ALA A 184 -20.07 -13.90 5.53
N VAL A 185 -19.71 -15.09 6.02
CA VAL A 185 -18.48 -15.26 6.81
C VAL A 185 -17.22 -14.84 6.05
N GLY A 186 -17.17 -15.12 4.75
CA GLY A 186 -16.03 -14.76 3.88
C GLY A 186 -15.90 -13.28 3.59
N ASP A 187 -16.89 -12.48 3.98
CA ASP A 187 -16.89 -11.02 3.85
C ASP A 187 -16.52 -10.30 5.17
N VAL A 188 -16.25 -11.05 6.24
CA VAL A 188 -15.82 -10.50 7.53
C VAL A 188 -14.37 -10.06 7.44
N TRP A 189 -14.06 -8.85 7.92
CA TRP A 189 -12.70 -8.33 7.99
C TRP A 189 -11.82 -9.25 8.85
N GLY A 190 -10.69 -9.72 8.29
CA GLY A 190 -9.81 -10.71 8.92
C GLY A 190 -10.04 -12.15 8.44
N ILE A 191 -11.14 -12.45 7.73
CA ILE A 191 -11.39 -13.76 7.12
C ILE A 191 -10.97 -13.76 5.65
N GLY A 192 -9.84 -14.42 5.35
CA GLY A 192 -9.38 -14.65 3.99
C GLY A 192 -10.06 -15.85 3.31
N ARG A 193 -9.82 -16.03 2.00
CA ARG A 193 -10.42 -17.12 1.18
C ARG A 193 -10.30 -18.51 1.81
N GLN A 194 -9.12 -18.84 2.36
CA GLN A 194 -8.87 -20.14 2.99
C GLN A 194 -9.71 -20.33 4.28
N TYR A 195 -9.80 -19.29 5.10
CA TYR A 195 -10.65 -19.34 6.30
C TYR A 195 -12.13 -19.38 5.93
N ALA A 196 -12.57 -18.63 4.92
CA ALA A 196 -13.94 -18.68 4.44
C ALA A 196 -14.36 -20.11 4.05
N GLN A 197 -13.54 -20.79 3.24
CA GLN A 197 -13.79 -22.19 2.86
C GLN A 197 -13.85 -23.12 4.07
N LYS A 198 -12.92 -22.96 5.02
CA LYS A 198 -12.87 -23.76 6.25
C LYS A 198 -14.10 -23.53 7.15
N LEU A 199 -14.56 -22.29 7.26
CA LEU A 199 -15.71 -21.91 8.08
C LEU A 199 -17.02 -22.44 7.49
N THR A 200 -17.22 -22.25 6.18
CA THR A 200 -18.35 -22.84 5.46
C THR A 200 -18.36 -24.37 5.56
N ALA A 201 -17.21 -25.03 5.43
CA ALA A 201 -17.11 -26.48 5.62
C ALA A 201 -17.47 -26.93 7.06
N ALA A 202 -17.39 -26.02 8.04
CA ALA A 202 -17.79 -26.25 9.42
C ALA A 202 -19.24 -25.80 9.72
N GLY A 203 -20.02 -25.43 8.70
CA GLY A 203 -21.40 -24.94 8.84
C GLY A 203 -21.51 -23.50 9.37
N ILE A 204 -20.44 -22.72 9.29
CA ILE A 204 -20.39 -21.33 9.72
C ILE A 204 -20.40 -20.44 8.48
N ASP A 205 -21.59 -19.98 8.08
CA ASP A 205 -21.77 -19.28 6.80
C ASP A 205 -21.97 -17.76 6.92
N SER A 206 -22.33 -17.28 8.11
CA SER A 206 -22.53 -15.85 8.36
C SER A 206 -21.63 -15.29 9.46
N ALA A 207 -21.48 -13.96 9.50
CA ALA A 207 -20.84 -13.27 10.62
C ALA A 207 -21.58 -13.52 11.94
N ALA A 208 -22.91 -13.73 11.90
CA ALA A 208 -23.70 -14.11 13.06
C ALA A 208 -23.35 -15.50 13.59
N ASP A 209 -23.12 -16.48 12.70
CA ASP A 209 -22.70 -17.83 13.10
C ASP A 209 -21.28 -17.80 13.67
N LEU A 210 -20.38 -17.03 13.04
CA LEU A 210 -19.02 -16.85 13.54
C LEU A 210 -19.01 -16.18 14.92
N ALA A 211 -19.90 -15.22 15.19
CA ALA A 211 -19.98 -14.58 16.50
C ALA A 211 -20.44 -15.54 17.63
N ARG A 212 -21.08 -16.68 17.29
CA ARG A 212 -21.55 -17.69 18.26
C ARG A 212 -20.50 -18.75 18.59
N VAL A 213 -19.41 -18.85 17.84
CA VAL A 213 -18.38 -19.85 18.14
C VAL A 213 -17.67 -19.53 19.46
N SER A 214 -17.18 -20.56 20.14
CA SER A 214 -16.44 -20.37 21.38
C SER A 214 -15.02 -19.84 21.13
N ASP A 215 -14.48 -19.07 22.08
CA ASP A 215 -13.10 -18.59 22.03
C ASP A 215 -12.09 -19.74 21.84
N ALA A 216 -12.32 -20.89 22.48
CA ALA A 216 -11.47 -22.07 22.35
C ALA A 216 -11.48 -22.61 20.91
N TRP A 217 -12.66 -22.66 20.28
CA TRP A 217 -12.80 -23.05 18.88
C TRP A 217 -12.06 -22.06 17.96
N ALA A 218 -12.27 -20.76 18.17
CA ALA A 218 -11.62 -19.71 17.39
C ALA A 218 -10.08 -19.79 17.48
N ARG A 219 -9.52 -19.99 18.68
CA ARG A 219 -8.07 -20.17 18.86
C ARG A 219 -7.53 -21.36 18.08
N LYS A 220 -8.23 -22.49 18.17
CA LYS A 220 -7.81 -23.73 17.52
C LYS A 220 -7.85 -23.63 15.99
N TYR A 221 -8.85 -22.93 15.43
CA TYR A 221 -9.13 -23.01 14.00
C TYR A 221 -8.88 -21.71 13.20
N LEU A 222 -8.72 -20.56 13.85
CA LEU A 222 -8.61 -19.23 13.21
C LEU A 222 -7.31 -18.48 13.61
N GLY A 223 -6.17 -19.16 13.59
CA GLY A 223 -4.87 -18.48 13.77
C GLY A 223 -4.61 -18.03 15.21
N GLY A 224 -5.09 -18.80 16.20
CA GLY A 224 -4.77 -18.57 17.61
C GLY A 224 -5.45 -17.34 18.19
N VAL A 225 -4.65 -16.46 18.80
CA VAL A 225 -5.15 -15.29 19.53
C VAL A 225 -5.92 -14.33 18.62
N MET A 226 -5.52 -14.19 17.35
CA MET A 226 -6.20 -13.28 16.41
C MET A 226 -7.62 -13.72 16.11
N GLY A 227 -7.83 -15.03 15.91
CA GLY A 227 -9.17 -15.58 15.72
C GLY A 227 -10.09 -15.35 16.91
N ALA A 228 -9.58 -15.54 18.13
CA ALA A 228 -10.35 -15.25 19.33
C ALA A 228 -10.74 -13.78 19.45
N ARG A 229 -9.80 -12.87 19.19
CA ARG A 229 -10.06 -11.41 19.18
C ARG A 229 -11.10 -11.04 18.14
N LEU A 230 -11.04 -11.64 16.95
CA LEU A 230 -12.05 -11.40 15.90
C LEU A 230 -13.46 -11.78 16.38
N VAL A 231 -13.61 -12.95 17.00
CA VAL A 231 -14.92 -13.40 17.53
C VAL A 231 -15.41 -12.48 18.65
N GLN A 232 -14.53 -12.09 19.58
CA GLN A 232 -14.86 -11.12 20.64
C GLN A 232 -15.27 -9.75 20.07
N GLU A 233 -14.57 -9.28 19.04
CA GLU A 233 -14.91 -8.03 18.34
C GLU A 233 -16.31 -8.09 17.69
N LEU A 234 -16.68 -9.21 17.07
CA LEU A 234 -18.02 -9.43 16.52
C LEU A 234 -19.10 -9.52 17.60
N GLN A 235 -18.75 -10.01 18.79
CA GLN A 235 -19.60 -10.00 19.98
C GLN A 235 -19.72 -8.60 20.63
N GLY A 236 -19.04 -7.58 20.07
CA GLY A 236 -19.07 -6.21 20.57
C GLY A 236 -18.07 -5.92 21.70
N ARG A 237 -17.12 -6.82 21.96
CA ARG A 237 -16.05 -6.63 22.95
C ARG A 237 -14.80 -6.08 22.24
N PRO A 238 -14.37 -4.84 22.50
CA PRO A 238 -13.22 -4.26 21.82
C PRO A 238 -11.92 -4.98 22.25
N CYS A 239 -11.14 -5.42 21.27
CA CYS A 239 -9.85 -6.10 21.46
C CYS A 239 -8.66 -5.28 20.94
N ALA A 240 -8.92 -4.22 20.18
CA ALA A 240 -7.90 -3.30 19.66
C ALA A 240 -8.35 -1.86 19.87
N GLY A 241 -7.45 -1.02 20.39
CA GLY A 241 -7.61 0.43 20.40
C GLY A 241 -7.26 1.03 19.04
N LEU A 242 -7.20 2.37 18.96
CA LEU A 242 -6.51 3.01 17.84
C LEU A 242 -5.01 2.72 17.92
N HIS A 243 -4.43 2.42 16.76
CA HIS A 243 -3.00 2.32 16.56
C HIS A 243 -2.47 3.66 16.02
N PRO A 244 -1.16 3.93 16.11
CA PRO A 244 -0.58 5.06 15.40
C PRO A 244 -0.84 4.92 13.90
N SER A 245 -0.99 6.05 13.21
CA SER A 245 -1.37 6.08 11.80
C SER A 245 -0.28 5.51 10.88
N GLU A 246 -0.67 4.88 9.77
CA GLU A 246 0.24 4.50 8.68
C GLU A 246 0.66 5.70 7.78
N ASP A 247 0.73 6.90 8.35
CA ASP A 247 1.08 8.15 7.66
C ASP A 247 2.60 8.37 7.51
N GLY A 248 3.40 7.42 8.01
CA GLY A 248 4.85 7.49 8.02
C GLY A 248 5.46 7.82 9.37
N THR A 249 4.63 8.05 10.41
CA THR A 249 5.09 8.19 11.81
C THR A 249 5.39 6.85 12.49
N LEU A 250 4.83 5.74 11.98
CA LEU A 250 5.19 4.39 12.43
C LEU A 250 6.56 3.96 11.90
N SER A 251 7.44 3.57 12.82
CA SER A 251 8.69 2.87 12.49
C SER A 251 8.36 1.53 11.84
N ARG A 252 8.66 1.42 10.54
CA ARG A 252 8.44 0.20 9.77
C ARG A 252 9.44 -0.85 10.21
N GLN A 253 9.00 -2.10 10.31
CA GLN A 253 9.88 -3.24 10.67
C GLN A 253 10.65 -3.81 9.48
N SER A 254 10.20 -3.50 8.27
CA SER A 254 10.79 -3.94 7.00
C SER A 254 10.54 -2.90 5.92
N LEU A 255 11.49 -2.73 5.00
CA LEU A 255 11.39 -1.83 3.87
C LEU A 255 11.63 -2.61 2.57
N SER A 256 10.65 -2.58 1.67
CA SER A 256 10.81 -3.18 0.35
C SER A 256 10.51 -2.20 -0.78
N CYS A 257 11.28 -2.33 -1.87
CA CYS A 257 10.96 -1.75 -3.15
C CYS A 257 11.06 -2.84 -4.21
N SER A 258 9.99 -3.03 -4.96
CA SER A 258 9.94 -3.98 -6.06
C SER A 258 9.06 -3.45 -7.18
N ARG A 259 9.32 -3.91 -8.40
CA ARG A 259 8.46 -3.63 -9.55
C ARG A 259 8.49 -4.79 -10.51
N THR A 260 7.33 -5.07 -11.09
CA THR A 260 7.26 -5.77 -12.37
C THR A 260 7.79 -4.82 -13.44
N PHE A 261 8.68 -5.30 -14.30
CA PHE A 261 9.29 -4.50 -15.36
C PHE A 261 8.30 -4.18 -16.47
N GLY A 262 8.47 -3.03 -17.13
CA GLY A 262 7.65 -2.65 -18.29
C GLY A 262 7.85 -3.59 -19.49
N ARG A 263 9.06 -4.17 -19.60
CA ARG A 263 9.41 -5.27 -20.52
C ARG A 263 10.29 -6.30 -19.80
N PRO A 264 10.28 -7.58 -20.23
CA PRO A 264 11.21 -8.57 -19.70
C PRO A 264 12.67 -8.14 -19.90
N LEU A 265 13.53 -8.47 -18.94
CA LEU A 265 14.96 -8.16 -18.96
C LEU A 265 15.77 -9.46 -18.91
N SER A 266 16.73 -9.61 -19.83
CA SER A 266 17.61 -10.79 -19.91
C SER A 266 19.08 -10.48 -19.71
N ALA A 267 19.49 -9.20 -19.79
CA ALA A 267 20.85 -8.78 -19.52
C ALA A 267 21.08 -8.58 -18.01
N PHE A 268 22.17 -9.13 -17.48
CA PHE A 268 22.54 -8.97 -16.07
C PHE A 268 22.67 -7.49 -15.68
N SER A 269 23.27 -6.67 -16.56
CA SER A 269 23.43 -5.23 -16.35
C SER A 269 22.10 -4.49 -16.19
N ASP A 270 21.08 -4.86 -16.97
CA ASP A 270 19.77 -4.21 -16.91
C ASP A 270 19.03 -4.56 -15.61
N VAL A 271 19.10 -5.83 -15.19
CA VAL A 271 18.50 -6.28 -13.92
C VAL A 271 19.25 -5.69 -12.74
N LEU A 272 20.59 -5.63 -12.79
CA LEU A 272 21.40 -4.99 -11.76
C LEU A 272 21.08 -3.49 -11.66
N ALA A 273 20.87 -2.80 -12.78
CA ALA A 273 20.49 -1.39 -12.80
C ALA A 273 19.10 -1.17 -12.17
N ALA A 274 18.14 -2.06 -12.44
CA ALA A 274 16.84 -2.04 -11.79
C ALA A 274 16.95 -2.27 -10.28
N VAL A 275 17.71 -3.28 -9.85
CA VAL A 275 17.98 -3.57 -8.43
C VAL A 275 18.66 -2.38 -7.75
N ALA A 276 19.65 -1.75 -8.39
CA ALA A 276 20.31 -0.55 -7.89
C ALA A 276 19.32 0.60 -7.68
N ALA A 277 18.44 0.86 -8.65
CA ALA A 277 17.42 1.89 -8.53
C ALA A 277 16.43 1.61 -7.38
N PHE A 278 16.01 0.35 -7.20
CA PHE A 278 15.12 -0.04 -6.11
C PHE A 278 15.80 0.04 -4.75
N LEU A 279 17.08 -0.35 -4.68
CA LEU A 279 17.89 -0.26 -3.48
C LEU A 279 18.14 1.17 -3.05
N SER A 280 18.54 2.06 -3.97
CA SER A 280 18.72 3.49 -3.66
C SER A 280 17.46 4.09 -3.05
N ARG A 281 16.29 3.79 -3.62
CA ARG A 281 15.00 4.26 -3.09
C ARG A 281 14.67 3.66 -1.72
N THR A 282 15.01 2.40 -1.49
CA THR A 282 14.74 1.74 -0.21
C THR A 282 15.69 2.27 0.87
N ALA A 283 16.94 2.52 0.52
CA ALA A 283 17.94 3.12 1.41
C ALA A 283 17.63 4.59 1.73
N GLU A 284 17.11 5.38 0.78
CA GLU A 284 16.59 6.73 1.04
C GLU A 284 15.47 6.70 2.09
N LYS A 285 14.52 5.78 1.96
CA LYS A 285 13.44 5.59 2.95
C LYS A 285 13.97 5.13 4.32
N LEU A 286 14.97 4.26 4.32
CA LEU A 286 15.62 3.78 5.54
C LEU A 286 16.26 4.94 6.30
N ARG A 287 17.03 5.79 5.60
CA ARG A 287 17.65 6.99 6.18
C ARG A 287 16.62 8.03 6.64
N ALA A 288 15.54 8.22 5.90
CA ALA A 288 14.44 9.10 6.30
C ALA A 288 13.72 8.62 7.59
N GLN A 289 13.71 7.31 7.85
CA GLN A 289 13.21 6.73 9.10
C GLN A 289 14.24 6.84 10.25
N GLY A 290 15.49 7.19 9.95
CA GLY A 290 16.57 7.27 10.93
C GLY A 290 17.19 5.91 11.28
N ASP A 291 16.96 4.88 10.47
CA ASP A 291 17.40 3.51 10.75
C ASP A 291 18.60 3.07 9.87
N SER A 292 19.20 1.95 10.27
CA SER A 292 20.13 1.12 9.49
C SER A 292 19.57 -0.31 9.40
N THR A 293 20.03 -1.10 8.42
CA THR A 293 19.52 -2.48 8.21
C THR A 293 20.59 -3.51 8.44
N HIS A 294 20.22 -4.62 9.08
CA HIS A 294 21.07 -5.80 9.28
C HIS A 294 20.96 -6.84 8.18
N VAL A 295 19.85 -6.87 7.45
CA VAL A 295 19.54 -7.95 6.50
C VAL A 295 19.12 -7.38 5.16
N LEU A 296 19.81 -7.79 4.10
CA LEU A 296 19.49 -7.46 2.72
C LEU A 296 19.03 -8.72 1.98
N THR A 297 17.83 -8.65 1.41
CA THR A 297 17.32 -9.66 0.48
C THR A 297 17.17 -9.07 -0.92
N VAL A 298 17.69 -9.77 -1.93
CA VAL A 298 17.45 -9.48 -3.36
C VAL A 298 16.68 -10.64 -3.96
N TYR A 299 15.67 -10.35 -4.77
CA TYR A 299 14.93 -11.38 -5.48
C TYR A 299 14.61 -10.99 -6.92
N ILE A 300 14.47 -12.00 -7.77
CA ILE A 300 14.10 -11.89 -9.18
C ILE A 300 13.06 -12.95 -9.51
N SER A 301 12.11 -12.63 -10.41
CA SER A 301 11.04 -13.54 -10.79
C SER A 301 10.86 -13.60 -12.31
N LYS A 302 10.64 -14.82 -12.80
CA LYS A 302 10.23 -15.16 -14.18
C LYS A 302 8.71 -14.97 -14.32
N ASN A 303 8.19 -15.05 -15.55
CA ASN A 303 6.75 -15.07 -15.78
C ASN A 303 6.18 -16.46 -15.45
N ARG A 304 5.48 -16.60 -14.32
CA ARG A 304 4.84 -17.87 -13.92
C ARG A 304 3.70 -18.35 -14.84
N PHE A 305 3.21 -17.47 -15.71
CA PHE A 305 2.10 -17.76 -16.63
C PHE A 305 2.59 -18.08 -18.05
N ALA A 306 3.90 -18.01 -18.31
CA ALA A 306 4.46 -18.39 -19.60
C ALA A 306 4.59 -19.93 -19.67
N ALA A 307 4.10 -20.51 -20.76
CA ALA A 307 4.03 -21.97 -20.93
C ALA A 307 5.41 -22.65 -21.01
N ASP A 308 6.42 -21.91 -21.45
CA ASP A 308 7.80 -22.32 -21.66
C ASP A 308 8.71 -22.09 -20.44
N VAL A 309 8.18 -21.54 -19.34
CA VAL A 309 8.96 -21.23 -18.13
C VAL A 309 8.72 -22.30 -17.07
N LEU A 310 9.79 -23.02 -16.71
CA LEU A 310 9.74 -24.02 -15.63
C LEU A 310 10.01 -23.40 -14.24
N PRO A 311 9.44 -23.99 -13.16
CA PRO A 311 9.81 -23.66 -11.79
C PRO A 311 11.32 -23.89 -11.52
N PRO A 312 11.94 -23.14 -10.57
CA PRO A 312 11.33 -22.13 -9.71
C PRO A 312 11.07 -20.80 -10.42
N PHE A 313 9.86 -20.26 -10.24
CA PHE A 313 9.44 -18.98 -10.85
C PHE A 313 10.07 -17.75 -10.20
N SER A 314 10.54 -17.87 -8.96
CA SER A 314 11.20 -16.77 -8.25
C SER A 314 12.40 -17.33 -7.49
N ARG A 315 13.49 -16.57 -7.48
CA ARG A 315 14.67 -16.86 -6.66
C ARG A 315 14.98 -15.64 -5.80
N SER A 316 15.40 -15.89 -4.57
CA SER A 316 15.83 -14.86 -3.63
C SER A 316 17.12 -15.29 -2.96
N ALA A 317 17.99 -14.32 -2.68
CA ALA A 317 19.15 -14.51 -1.82
C ALA A 317 19.13 -13.44 -0.73
N THR A 318 19.40 -13.87 0.49
CA THR A 318 19.39 -13.06 1.70
C THR A 318 20.77 -13.10 2.34
N LEU A 319 21.22 -11.96 2.85
CA LEU A 319 22.48 -11.82 3.57
C LEU A 319 22.27 -10.97 4.82
N THR A 320 22.69 -11.50 5.97
CA THR A 320 22.98 -10.67 7.15
C THR A 320 24.30 -9.95 6.90
N LEU A 321 24.30 -8.62 7.02
CA LEU A 321 25.44 -7.79 6.64
C LEU A 321 26.65 -8.09 7.52
N PRO A 322 27.79 -8.52 6.94
CA PRO A 322 28.93 -8.97 7.73
C PRO A 322 29.67 -7.82 8.44
N ALA A 323 29.54 -6.60 7.93
CA ALA A 323 30.18 -5.41 8.50
C ALA A 323 29.29 -4.67 9.52
N GLY A 324 28.20 -5.30 9.97
CA GLY A 324 27.18 -4.66 10.81
C GLY A 324 26.15 -3.85 10.02
N PRO A 325 25.21 -3.20 10.72
CA PRO A 325 24.10 -2.51 10.09
C PRO A 325 24.57 -1.27 9.35
N THR A 326 24.00 -1.00 8.19
CA THR A 326 24.34 0.20 7.40
C THR A 326 23.14 0.76 6.68
N ALA A 327 23.18 2.06 6.40
CA ALA A 327 22.24 2.75 5.51
C ALA A 327 22.94 3.33 4.26
N ASP A 328 24.22 3.01 4.05
CA ASP A 328 25.00 3.47 2.89
C ASP A 328 24.60 2.70 1.63
N THR A 329 24.00 3.42 0.67
CA THR A 329 23.53 2.86 -0.61
C THR A 329 24.66 2.18 -1.39
N THR A 330 25.89 2.68 -1.32
CA THR A 330 27.03 2.14 -2.08
C THR A 330 27.51 0.82 -1.51
N VAL A 331 27.52 0.68 -0.18
CA VAL A 331 27.86 -0.56 0.52
C VAL A 331 26.79 -1.62 0.25
N LEU A 332 25.52 -1.25 0.43
CA LEU A 332 24.39 -2.14 0.16
C LEU A 332 24.38 -2.60 -1.30
N LEU A 333 24.74 -1.73 -2.24
CA LEU A 333 24.80 -2.09 -3.66
C LEU A 333 25.89 -3.12 -3.98
N GLY A 334 27.03 -3.05 -3.29
CA GLY A 334 28.08 -4.07 -3.38
C GLY A 334 27.56 -5.46 -3.00
N TYR A 335 26.84 -5.56 -1.88
CA TYR A 335 26.19 -6.80 -1.45
C TYR A 335 25.06 -7.22 -2.39
N ALA A 336 24.23 -6.29 -2.84
CA ALA A 336 23.12 -6.58 -3.75
C ALA A 336 23.62 -7.17 -5.08
N ARG A 337 24.74 -6.69 -5.61
CA ARG A 337 25.38 -7.24 -6.81
C ARG A 337 25.81 -8.69 -6.57
N ALA A 338 26.45 -8.99 -5.44
CA ALA A 338 26.87 -10.35 -5.11
C ALA A 338 25.68 -11.30 -4.94
N LEU A 339 24.61 -10.85 -4.28
CA LEU A 339 23.37 -11.62 -4.12
C LEU A 339 22.70 -11.87 -5.46
N LEU A 340 22.61 -10.85 -6.32
CA LEU A 340 22.04 -10.99 -7.65
C LEU A 340 22.83 -12.02 -8.49
N SER A 341 24.17 -11.97 -8.47
CA SER A 341 25.01 -12.94 -9.17
C SER A 341 24.77 -14.38 -8.73
N ARG A 342 24.45 -14.62 -7.45
CA ARG A 342 24.16 -15.97 -6.93
C ARG A 342 22.84 -16.55 -7.43
N ILE A 343 21.84 -15.70 -7.68
CA ILE A 343 20.51 -16.13 -8.12
C ILE A 343 20.30 -16.01 -9.63
N TRP A 344 21.28 -15.45 -10.33
CA TRP A 344 21.24 -15.20 -11.77
C TRP A 344 21.28 -16.50 -12.58
N GLU A 345 20.45 -16.55 -13.62
CA GLU A 345 20.40 -17.64 -14.59
C GLU A 345 20.61 -17.05 -15.99
N PRO A 346 21.77 -17.30 -16.64
CA PRO A 346 22.02 -16.84 -18.00
C PRO A 346 20.95 -17.32 -18.98
N GLY A 347 20.62 -16.49 -19.96
CA GLY A 347 19.61 -16.80 -20.98
C GLY A 347 18.14 -16.73 -20.49
N THR A 348 17.90 -16.44 -19.20
CA THR A 348 16.54 -16.28 -18.67
C THR A 348 16.05 -14.84 -18.82
N ALA A 349 14.79 -14.67 -19.22
CA ALA A 349 14.07 -13.40 -19.15
C ALA A 349 13.35 -13.23 -17.81
N TYR A 350 13.70 -12.17 -17.08
CA TYR A 350 13.07 -11.80 -15.80
C TYR A 350 12.02 -10.72 -16.00
N HIS A 351 10.93 -10.81 -15.24
CA HIS A 351 9.80 -9.87 -15.29
C HIS A 351 9.66 -9.01 -14.04
N LYS A 352 10.33 -9.37 -12.95
CA LYS A 352 10.26 -8.64 -11.69
C LYS A 352 11.58 -8.75 -10.96
N ALA A 353 11.96 -7.67 -10.29
CA ALA A 353 12.97 -7.71 -9.25
C ALA A 353 12.53 -6.87 -8.05
N GLY A 354 13.15 -7.14 -6.90
CA GLY A 354 12.94 -6.35 -5.71
C GLY A 354 14.07 -6.52 -4.71
N VAL A 355 14.10 -5.58 -3.78
CA VAL A 355 14.96 -5.59 -2.60
C VAL A 355 14.10 -5.51 -1.35
N VAL A 356 14.57 -6.12 -0.27
CA VAL A 356 13.99 -6.03 1.06
C VAL A 356 15.12 -5.76 2.05
N LEU A 357 14.91 -4.76 2.90
CA LEU A 357 15.78 -4.42 4.04
C LEU A 357 15.02 -4.80 5.31
N ASP A 358 15.59 -5.69 6.10
CA ASP A 358 15.03 -6.20 7.36
C ASP A 358 16.03 -5.99 8.51
N GLY A 359 15.58 -6.25 9.74
CA GLY A 359 16.36 -5.96 10.95
C GLY A 359 16.70 -4.48 11.01
N LEU A 360 15.67 -3.63 10.97
CA LEU A 360 15.84 -2.19 11.00
C LEU A 360 16.06 -1.73 12.43
N GLU A 361 17.15 -1.00 12.67
CA GLU A 361 17.44 -0.41 13.98
C GLU A 361 17.96 1.02 13.85
N PRO A 362 17.67 1.90 14.82
CA PRO A 362 18.35 3.17 14.93
C PRO A 362 19.87 2.98 15.13
N PRO A 363 20.72 3.78 14.48
CA PRO A 363 22.16 3.75 14.70
C PRO A 363 22.51 3.89 16.19
N GLY A 364 23.43 3.06 16.68
CA GLY A 364 23.93 3.13 18.06
C GLY A 364 23.05 2.43 19.11
N THR A 365 21.90 1.86 18.73
CA THR A 365 21.09 1.02 19.63
C THR A 365 21.15 -0.43 19.18
N GLY A 366 21.69 -1.34 19.99
CA GLY A 366 21.66 -2.78 19.70
C GLY A 366 22.77 -3.31 18.78
N GLN A 367 23.77 -2.49 18.44
CA GLN A 367 24.94 -2.93 17.68
C GLN A 367 25.75 -3.95 18.48
N GLN A 368 25.53 -5.24 18.22
CA GLN A 368 26.50 -6.26 18.60
C GLN A 368 27.73 -6.07 17.72
N LEU A 369 28.78 -5.53 18.32
CA LEU A 369 30.09 -5.48 17.70
C LEU A 369 30.57 -6.92 17.49
N ASP A 370 31.11 -7.21 16.32
CA ASP A 370 31.71 -8.50 16.04
C ASP A 370 32.89 -8.72 17.00
N LEU A 371 32.82 -9.80 17.77
CA LEU A 371 33.80 -10.18 18.79
C LEU A 371 35.21 -10.36 18.19
N PHE A 372 35.28 -10.68 16.90
CA PHE A 372 36.52 -10.87 16.14
C PHE A 372 36.68 -9.90 14.98
N ALA A 373 35.86 -8.83 14.93
CA ALA A 373 36.10 -7.78 13.95
C ALA A 373 37.50 -7.24 14.19
N PRO A 374 38.41 -7.31 13.20
CA PRO A 374 39.66 -6.59 13.30
C PRO A 374 39.28 -5.13 13.51
N ALA A 375 39.92 -4.45 14.47
CA ALA A 375 39.63 -3.07 14.86
C ALA A 375 39.76 -2.04 13.69
N THR A 376 39.97 -2.49 12.46
CA THR A 376 39.98 -1.70 11.21
C THR A 376 40.02 -2.61 9.98
N ALA A 377 39.07 -3.53 9.78
CA ALA A 377 38.97 -4.28 8.51
C ALA A 377 37.69 -3.95 7.72
N PRO A 378 37.75 -2.99 6.78
CA PRO A 378 36.69 -2.83 5.79
C PRO A 378 36.81 -3.93 4.72
N LEU A 379 35.83 -4.83 4.66
CA LEU A 379 35.70 -5.83 3.57
C LEU A 379 35.13 -5.25 2.25
N VAL A 380 35.19 -3.93 2.06
CA VAL A 380 35.17 -3.26 0.75
C VAL A 380 36.10 -2.03 0.78
N LEU A 381 37.29 -2.20 0.20
CA LEU A 381 38.39 -1.24 0.05
C LEU A 381 38.98 -0.70 1.37
N PRO A 382 40.32 -0.59 1.52
CA PRO A 382 40.95 -0.02 2.69
C PRO A 382 40.51 1.45 2.82
N GLN A 383 39.69 1.75 3.82
CA GLN A 383 39.15 3.08 4.00
C GLN A 383 39.62 3.66 5.33
N LYS A 384 40.42 4.73 5.22
CA LYS A 384 40.78 5.61 6.32
C LYS A 384 39.51 6.05 7.07
N PRO A 385 39.52 6.20 8.41
CA PRO A 385 38.34 6.62 9.19
C PRO A 385 37.64 7.88 8.65
N ALA A 386 38.41 8.82 8.09
CA ALA A 386 37.90 10.01 7.42
C ALA A 386 36.93 9.72 6.24
N LEU A 387 37.04 8.57 5.58
CA LEU A 387 36.16 8.16 4.48
C LEU A 387 34.80 7.66 4.99
N VAL A 388 34.72 7.08 6.19
CA VAL A 388 33.45 6.63 6.80
C VAL A 388 32.60 7.85 7.17
N THR A 389 33.18 8.87 7.83
CA THR A 389 32.48 10.14 8.11
C THR A 389 32.07 10.87 6.83
N ARG A 390 32.93 10.86 5.80
CA ARG A 390 32.60 11.43 4.47
C ARG A 390 31.45 10.69 3.77
N ARG A 391 31.27 9.39 4.00
CA ARG A 391 30.19 8.59 3.38
C ARG A 391 28.81 8.88 3.95
N LEU A 392 28.70 9.07 5.27
CA LEU A 392 27.44 9.52 5.88
C LEU A 392 27.05 10.91 5.36
N GLY A 393 28.00 11.84 5.32
CA GLY A 393 27.80 13.17 4.73
C GLY A 393 27.45 13.13 3.23
N LEU A 394 28.05 12.19 2.48
CA LEU A 394 27.73 11.98 1.07
C LEU A 394 26.29 11.52 0.87
N MET A 395 25.82 10.51 1.63
CA MET A 395 24.45 10.02 1.51
C MET A 395 23.44 11.13 1.84
N ALA A 396 23.67 11.87 2.93
CA ALA A 396 22.83 13.01 3.30
C ALA A 396 22.82 14.10 2.21
N SER A 397 23.97 14.37 1.58
CA SER A 397 24.07 15.34 0.48
C SER A 397 23.30 14.87 -0.77
N ILE A 398 23.39 13.58 -1.11
CA ILE A 398 22.64 12.99 -2.23
C ILE A 398 21.13 13.09 -1.98
N ASP A 399 20.70 12.76 -0.75
CA ASP A 399 19.29 12.83 -0.38
C ASP A 399 18.78 14.28 -0.43
N ALA A 400 19.52 15.23 0.14
CA ALA A 400 19.17 16.65 0.10
C ALA A 400 19.08 17.22 -1.34
N LEU A 401 20.00 16.81 -2.23
CA LEU A 401 19.93 17.19 -3.65
C LEU A 401 18.69 16.61 -4.34
N ASN A 402 18.36 15.34 -4.07
CA ASN A 402 17.18 14.70 -4.64
C ASN A 402 15.87 15.22 -4.05
N GLU A 403 15.86 15.67 -2.81
CA GLU A 403 14.71 16.34 -2.20
C GLU A 403 14.48 17.72 -2.84
N ARG A 404 15.55 18.51 -2.96
CA ARG A 404 15.48 19.89 -3.48
C ARG A 404 15.21 19.97 -4.99
N PHE A 405 15.90 19.16 -5.79
CA PHE A 405 15.87 19.25 -7.25
C PHE A 405 14.98 18.18 -7.90
N GLY A 406 14.39 17.31 -7.10
CA GLY A 406 13.49 16.25 -7.56
C GLY A 406 14.16 14.88 -7.55
N ARG A 407 13.31 13.87 -7.35
CA ARG A 407 13.74 12.48 -7.15
C ARG A 407 14.53 11.96 -8.35
N GLY A 408 15.68 11.36 -8.08
CA GLY A 408 16.55 10.78 -9.10
C GLY A 408 17.32 11.82 -9.91
N THR A 409 17.48 13.05 -9.42
CA THR A 409 18.42 14.03 -9.98
C THR A 409 19.84 13.51 -9.86
N VAL A 410 20.24 13.07 -8.67
CA VAL A 410 21.52 12.42 -8.40
C VAL A 410 21.29 10.93 -8.17
N ARG A 411 22.00 10.10 -8.94
CA ARG A 411 21.86 8.65 -8.94
C ARG A 411 23.21 7.97 -8.88
N VAL A 412 23.25 6.78 -8.29
CA VAL A 412 24.41 5.89 -8.44
C VAL A 412 24.55 5.48 -9.91
N ALA A 413 25.78 5.46 -10.43
CA ALA A 413 26.04 5.20 -11.86
C ALA A 413 25.40 3.88 -12.33
N THR A 414 25.44 2.83 -11.50
CA THR A 414 24.82 1.53 -11.79
C THR A 414 23.32 1.61 -12.07
N ALA A 415 22.60 2.58 -11.48
CA ALA A 415 21.16 2.77 -11.68
C ALA A 415 20.82 3.57 -12.95
N VAL A 416 21.83 4.04 -13.69
CA VAL A 416 21.66 4.74 -14.96
C VAL A 416 21.70 3.71 -16.09
N PRO A 417 20.63 3.56 -16.90
CA PRO A 417 20.66 2.67 -18.06
C PRO A 417 21.77 3.08 -19.02
N ALA A 418 22.39 2.10 -19.68
CA ALA A 418 23.28 2.40 -20.79
C ALA A 418 22.51 3.17 -21.89
N PRO A 419 23.12 4.20 -22.53
CA PRO A 419 22.51 4.85 -23.68
C PRO A 419 22.31 3.81 -24.80
N GLY A 420 21.09 3.74 -25.35
CA GLY A 420 20.79 2.84 -26.46
C GLY A 420 21.29 3.40 -27.80
N PRO A 421 21.44 2.55 -28.84
CA PRO A 421 21.95 2.97 -30.15
C PRO A 421 21.06 3.99 -30.89
N PHE A 422 19.82 4.24 -30.44
CA PHE A 422 18.88 5.20 -31.04
C PHE A 422 18.26 6.13 -30.00
N THR A 423 19.08 6.87 -29.25
CA THR A 423 18.57 7.87 -28.31
C THR A 423 18.91 9.29 -28.78
N PRO A 424 17.93 10.08 -29.24
CA PRO A 424 18.13 11.49 -29.50
C PRO A 424 18.52 12.21 -28.21
N ALA A 425 19.52 13.09 -28.27
CA ALA A 425 19.86 13.98 -27.17
C ALA A 425 18.61 14.80 -26.77
N GLY A 426 18.21 14.73 -25.50
CA GLY A 426 17.16 15.58 -24.93
C GLY A 426 15.83 14.91 -24.54
N ARG A 427 15.56 13.65 -24.95
CA ARG A 427 14.48 12.85 -24.33
C ARG A 427 15.11 11.77 -23.46
N GLY A 428 15.05 11.95 -22.14
CA GLY A 428 15.61 11.00 -21.18
C GLY A 428 15.17 9.57 -21.49
N ASN A 429 16.14 8.66 -21.64
CA ASN A 429 15.89 7.24 -21.88
C ASN A 429 15.08 6.69 -20.69
N ARG A 430 13.83 6.29 -20.91
CA ARG A 430 13.06 5.64 -19.84
C ARG A 430 13.71 4.30 -19.54
N PRO A 431 14.07 4.02 -18.28
CA PRO A 431 14.67 2.74 -17.93
C PRO A 431 13.74 1.59 -18.34
N PRO A 432 14.28 0.47 -18.82
CA PRO A 432 13.44 -0.63 -19.31
C PRO A 432 12.65 -1.34 -18.19
N TRP A 433 13.05 -1.16 -16.93
CA TRP A 433 12.30 -1.57 -15.74
C TRP A 433 11.23 -0.57 -15.30
N GLU A 434 11.18 0.63 -15.90
CA GLU A 434 10.12 1.59 -15.62
C GLU A 434 8.78 1.04 -16.10
N GLY A 435 7.75 1.31 -15.29
CA GLY A 435 6.44 0.76 -15.55
C GLY A 435 5.70 1.46 -16.68
N LYS A 436 4.79 0.73 -17.31
CA LYS A 436 3.86 1.29 -18.29
C LYS A 436 2.75 2.07 -17.59
N ALA A 437 2.37 3.19 -18.18
CA ALA A 437 1.26 4.04 -17.74
C ALA A 437 0.70 4.78 -18.97
N HIS A 438 0.06 4.02 -19.86
CA HIS A 438 -0.39 4.50 -21.17
C HIS A 438 -1.53 5.51 -21.09
N TRP A 439 -2.35 5.44 -20.05
CA TRP A 439 -3.54 6.25 -19.85
C TRP A 439 -3.47 7.04 -18.55
N ARG A 440 -2.28 7.51 -18.17
CA ARG A 440 -2.12 8.33 -16.95
C ARG A 440 -2.76 9.70 -17.17
N SER A 441 -3.67 10.07 -16.29
CA SER A 441 -4.25 11.41 -16.21
C SER A 441 -3.18 12.47 -15.87
N PRO A 442 -3.43 13.76 -16.18
CA PRO A 442 -2.61 14.86 -15.67
C PRO A 442 -2.48 14.82 -14.15
N ALA A 443 -1.36 15.29 -13.62
CA ALA A 443 -1.11 15.28 -12.18
C ALA A 443 -1.73 16.52 -11.50
N PHE A 444 -3.06 16.64 -11.60
CA PHE A 444 -3.86 17.84 -11.31
C PHE A 444 -3.55 18.58 -10.00
N THR A 445 -3.05 17.91 -8.96
CA THR A 445 -2.77 18.52 -7.66
C THR A 445 -1.28 18.57 -7.30
N THR A 446 -0.41 18.03 -8.15
CA THR A 446 1.01 17.82 -7.82
C THR A 446 1.97 18.37 -8.87
N ARG A 447 1.47 18.82 -10.03
CA ARG A 447 2.28 19.48 -11.06
C ARG A 447 1.55 20.73 -11.56
N LEU A 448 2.25 21.86 -11.54
CA LEU A 448 1.69 23.18 -11.89
C LEU A 448 1.19 23.22 -13.35
N GLU A 449 1.95 22.62 -14.26
CA GLU A 449 1.62 22.52 -15.70
C GLU A 449 0.36 21.67 -15.98
N ASP A 450 -0.03 20.82 -15.04
CA ASP A 450 -1.17 19.91 -15.16
C ASP A 450 -2.44 20.47 -14.47
N LEU A 451 -2.40 21.72 -13.98
CA LEU A 451 -3.56 22.38 -13.37
C LEU A 451 -4.68 22.56 -14.40
N LEU A 452 -5.92 22.33 -13.96
CA LEU A 452 -7.10 22.68 -14.75
C LEU A 452 -7.20 24.20 -14.85
N LEU A 453 -7.19 24.71 -16.09
CA LEU A 453 -7.54 26.08 -16.40
C LEU A 453 -9.05 26.16 -16.62
N VAL A 454 -9.73 26.92 -15.76
CA VAL A 454 -11.14 27.25 -15.93
C VAL A 454 -11.17 28.59 -16.66
N ASN A 455 -11.40 28.54 -17.96
CA ASN A 455 -11.54 29.74 -18.81
C ASN A 455 -12.98 30.27 -18.77
#